data_AF-A0A238YS41-F1
#
_entry.id   AF-A0A238YS41-F1
#
_cell.length_a   1.000
_cell.length_b   1.000
_cell.length_c   1.000
_cell.angle_alpha   90.00
_cell.angle_beta   90.00
_cell.angle_gamma   90.00
#
_symmetry.space_group_name_H-M   'P 1'
#
loop_
_entity.id
_entity.type
_entity.pdbx_description
1 polymer ?
#
loop_
_entity_poly.entity_id
_entity_poly.type
_entity_poly.pdbx_seq_one_letter_code
_entity_poly.pdbx_strand_id
1 'polypeptide(L)'
;MIGRLMSLVWAELTLLRRSPLAVVNALLLPLALGVGWLLLAENTGKGTDGDTTAMQLLMLLSFTPYAGVTTALAARRADLVLKRMRTTALPPLAVISGLAAPYAVLTAGQIAVLTALHPPPRWWPLLVTAVTGTVLAVALAFATAAFTPVPELAQLTTTPGVLAFFGGGMWLLHTGDASWPMRAVPGVPVAELARAAWQDGTPIWPALSATAVLTTAAVALAVRAFRWEPRR
;
A
#
# COMPACT_ATOMS: atom_id res chain seq x y z
N MET A 1 -11.51 8.29 23.85
CA MET A 1 -11.50 7.66 22.52
C MET A 1 -10.08 7.57 21.94
N ILE A 2 -9.33 8.69 21.90
CA ILE A 2 -7.93 8.76 21.44
C ILE A 2 -6.99 7.80 22.17
N GLY A 3 -7.06 7.73 23.52
CA GLY A 3 -6.20 6.83 24.31
C GLY A 3 -6.39 5.34 23.99
N ARG A 4 -7.61 4.92 23.61
CA ARG A 4 -7.91 3.53 23.23
C ARG A 4 -7.44 3.20 21.80
N LEU A 5 -7.49 4.17 20.90
CA LEU A 5 -6.90 4.07 19.57
C LEU A 5 -5.37 3.94 19.67
N MET A 6 -4.73 4.78 20.49
CA MET A 6 -3.29 4.69 20.73
C MET A 6 -2.89 3.33 21.32
N SER A 7 -3.61 2.81 22.33
CA SER A 7 -3.29 1.48 22.88
C SER A 7 -3.40 0.37 21.85
N LEU A 8 -4.34 0.47 20.90
CA LEU A 8 -4.50 -0.50 19.81
C LEU A 8 -3.34 -0.40 18.81
N VAL A 9 -2.94 0.82 18.44
CA VAL A 9 -1.78 1.06 17.56
C VAL A 9 -0.50 0.53 18.20
N TRP A 10 -0.29 0.76 19.50
CA TRP A 10 0.87 0.26 20.23
C TRP A 10 0.89 -1.26 20.35
N ALA A 11 -0.27 -1.88 20.58
CA ALA A 11 -0.39 -3.34 20.60
C ALA A 11 -0.01 -3.93 19.23
N GLU A 12 -0.50 -3.34 18.15
CA GLU A 12 -0.22 -3.82 16.79
C GLU A 12 1.24 -3.59 16.39
N LEU A 13 1.83 -2.44 16.73
CA LEU A 13 3.27 -2.18 16.55
C LEU A 13 4.13 -3.18 17.34
N THR A 14 3.72 -3.52 18.56
CA THR A 14 4.45 -4.51 19.37
C THR A 14 4.35 -5.90 18.77
N LEU A 15 3.19 -6.28 18.22
CA LEU A 15 2.98 -7.56 17.55
C LEU A 15 3.78 -7.65 16.24
N LEU A 16 3.83 -6.56 15.46
CA LEU A 16 4.70 -6.45 14.29
C LEU A 16 6.17 -6.65 14.68
N ARG A 17 6.65 -5.93 15.70
CA ARG A 17 8.04 -6.03 16.15
C ARG A 17 8.42 -7.42 16.67
N ARG A 18 7.45 -8.17 17.22
CA ARG A 18 7.67 -9.53 17.74
C ARG A 18 7.60 -10.61 16.66
N SER A 19 7.10 -10.31 15.47
CA SER A 19 7.06 -11.26 14.35
C SER A 19 8.17 -10.94 13.35
N PRO A 20 9.31 -11.65 13.36
CA PRO A 20 10.40 -11.40 12.44
C PRO A 20 9.95 -11.49 10.97
N LEU A 21 9.04 -12.42 10.64
CA LEU A 21 8.46 -12.53 9.30
C LEU A 21 7.63 -11.29 8.91
N ALA A 22 6.89 -10.70 9.85
CA ALA A 22 6.12 -9.49 9.58
C ALA A 22 7.05 -8.27 9.38
N VAL A 23 8.11 -8.14 10.19
CA VAL A 23 9.12 -7.09 10.00
C VAL A 23 9.84 -7.25 8.67
N VAL A 24 10.25 -8.47 8.32
CA VAL A 24 10.92 -8.72 7.03
C VAL A 24 10.00 -8.34 5.88
N ASN A 25 8.76 -8.81 5.86
CA ASN A 25 7.86 -8.57 4.72
C ASN A 25 7.32 -7.15 4.64
N ALA A 26 7.02 -6.51 5.78
CA ALA A 26 6.40 -5.18 5.80
C ALA A 26 7.41 -4.03 5.88
N LEU A 27 8.67 -4.29 6.25
CA LEU A 27 9.70 -3.26 6.39
C LEU A 27 10.93 -3.54 5.53
N LEU A 28 11.63 -4.65 5.78
CA LEU A 28 12.96 -4.89 5.20
C LEU A 28 12.89 -5.20 3.70
N LEU A 29 11.99 -6.07 3.27
CA LEU A 29 11.83 -6.50 1.90
C LEU A 29 11.44 -5.33 0.97
N PRO A 30 10.39 -4.54 1.25
CA PRO A 30 10.04 -3.39 0.42
C PRO A 30 11.16 -2.33 0.36
N LEU A 31 11.86 -2.08 1.46
CA LEU A 31 13.02 -1.17 1.45
C LEU A 31 14.19 -1.74 0.64
N ALA A 32 14.53 -3.01 0.83
CA ALA A 32 15.61 -3.67 0.10
C ALA A 32 15.33 -3.72 -1.39
N LEU A 33 14.08 -3.99 -1.79
CA LEU A 33 13.68 -3.98 -3.19
C LEU A 33 13.69 -2.56 -3.77
N GLY A 34 13.22 -1.56 -3.03
CA GLY A 34 13.28 -0.16 -3.45
C GLY A 34 14.72 0.35 -3.62
N VAL A 35 15.57 0.11 -2.63
CA VAL A 35 17.00 0.46 -2.70
C VAL A 35 17.70 -0.33 -3.81
N GLY A 36 17.42 -1.63 -3.92
CA GLY A 36 17.98 -2.48 -4.99
C GLY A 36 17.61 -1.96 -6.39
N TRP A 37 16.39 -1.45 -6.57
CA TRP A 37 15.97 -0.82 -7.82
C TRP A 37 16.73 0.48 -8.11
N LEU A 38 16.99 1.31 -7.08
CA LEU A 38 17.82 2.51 -7.21
C LEU A 38 19.22 2.17 -7.73
N LEU A 39 19.87 1.22 -7.06
CA LEU A 39 21.22 0.79 -7.39
C LEU A 39 21.28 0.16 -8.79
N LEU A 40 20.23 -0.56 -9.21
CA LEU A 40 20.16 -1.12 -10.55
C LEU A 40 20.03 -0.03 -11.62
N ALA A 41 19.20 0.98 -11.38
CA ALA A 41 19.05 2.12 -12.30
C ALA A 41 20.36 2.89 -12.44
N GLU A 42 21.05 3.16 -11.32
CA GLU A 42 22.37 3.81 -11.30
C GLU A 42 23.43 3.01 -12.07
N ASN A 43 23.52 1.70 -11.84
CA ASN A 43 24.52 0.85 -12.49
C ASN A 43 24.29 0.65 -13.98
N THR A 44 23.02 0.62 -14.41
CA THR A 44 22.68 0.41 -15.83
C THR A 44 22.62 1.71 -16.63
N GLY A 45 22.56 2.86 -15.95
CA GLY A 45 22.28 4.16 -16.57
C GLY A 45 20.93 4.21 -17.29
N LYS A 46 20.01 3.28 -16.98
CA LYS A 46 18.72 3.13 -17.63
C LYS A 46 17.60 3.51 -16.65
N GLY A 47 16.69 4.36 -17.12
CA GLY A 47 15.55 4.86 -16.35
C GLY A 47 15.78 6.30 -15.89
N THR A 48 14.71 7.09 -15.88
CA THR A 48 14.75 8.44 -15.29
C THR A 48 14.56 8.37 -13.78
N ASP A 49 14.98 9.39 -13.04
CA ASP A 49 14.78 9.48 -11.58
C ASP A 49 13.31 9.32 -11.18
N GLY A 50 12.39 9.83 -12.01
CA GLY A 50 10.96 9.66 -11.86
C GLY A 50 10.50 8.21 -12.02
N ASP A 51 11.04 7.49 -12.99
CA ASP A 51 10.71 6.08 -13.24
C ASP A 51 11.22 5.18 -12.11
N THR A 52 12.44 5.44 -11.63
CA THR A 52 13.04 4.76 -10.49
C THR A 52 12.22 4.98 -9.23
N THR A 53 11.89 6.24 -8.92
CA THR A 53 11.06 6.59 -7.75
C THR A 53 9.66 5.97 -7.84
N ALA A 54 9.06 5.93 -9.04
CA ALA A 54 7.77 5.29 -9.26
C ALA A 54 7.81 3.80 -8.91
N MET A 55 8.79 3.05 -9.43
CA MET A 55 8.89 1.61 -9.11
C MET A 55 9.13 1.36 -7.62
N GLN A 56 9.99 2.17 -6.98
CA GLN A 56 10.22 2.07 -5.54
C GLN A 56 8.94 2.23 -4.73
N LEU A 57 8.16 3.27 -5.02
CA LEU A 57 6.89 3.51 -4.34
C LEU A 57 5.88 2.39 -4.61
N LEU A 58 5.81 1.84 -5.82
CA LEU A 58 4.93 0.73 -6.13
C LEU A 58 5.29 -0.54 -5.34
N MET A 59 6.58 -0.87 -5.22
CA MET A 59 7.02 -1.99 -4.39
C MET A 59 6.70 -1.75 -2.92
N LEU A 60 6.99 -0.56 -2.41
CA LEU A 60 6.69 -0.20 -1.03
C LEU A 60 5.19 -0.29 -0.73
N LEU A 61 4.35 0.33 -1.55
CA LEU A 61 2.89 0.35 -1.37
C LEU A 61 2.24 -1.03 -1.55
N SER A 62 2.79 -1.88 -2.43
CA SER A 62 2.26 -3.23 -2.63
C SER A 62 2.61 -4.19 -1.49
N PHE A 63 3.81 -4.11 -0.91
CA PHE A 63 4.20 -5.01 0.17
C PHE A 63 3.79 -4.50 1.56
N THR A 64 4.01 -3.22 1.86
CA THR A 64 3.81 -2.71 3.23
C THR A 64 2.33 -2.50 3.57
N PRO A 65 1.60 -1.55 2.97
CA PRO A 65 0.20 -1.35 3.32
C PRO A 65 -0.72 -2.36 2.64
N TYR A 66 -0.47 -2.80 1.40
CA TYR A 66 -1.38 -3.75 0.74
C TYR A 66 -1.24 -5.19 1.29
N ALA A 67 -0.08 -5.83 1.09
CA ALA A 67 0.11 -7.21 1.55
C ALA A 67 0.14 -7.32 3.08
N GLY A 68 0.77 -6.36 3.75
CA GLY A 68 0.85 -6.30 5.21
C GLY A 68 -0.52 -6.23 5.89
N VAL A 69 -1.37 -5.27 5.51
CA VAL A 69 -2.73 -5.14 6.09
C VAL A 69 -3.59 -6.36 5.75
N THR A 70 -3.47 -6.92 4.54
CA THR A 70 -4.19 -8.14 4.15
C THR A 70 -3.85 -9.30 5.09
N THR A 71 -2.56 -9.49 5.36
CA THR A 71 -2.06 -10.54 6.25
C THR A 71 -2.52 -10.33 7.69
N ALA A 72 -2.43 -9.09 8.20
CA ALA A 72 -2.91 -8.77 9.54
C ALA A 72 -4.41 -8.99 9.69
N LEU A 73 -5.22 -8.60 8.71
CA LEU A 73 -6.66 -8.83 8.70
C LEU A 73 -6.99 -10.32 8.74
N ALA A 74 -6.32 -11.13 7.92
CA ALA A 74 -6.52 -12.57 7.90
C ALA A 74 -6.15 -13.21 9.25
N ALA A 75 -5.01 -12.83 9.84
CA ALA A 75 -4.58 -13.30 11.15
C ALA A 75 -5.56 -12.92 12.27
N ARG A 76 -5.96 -11.64 12.36
CA ARG A 76 -6.89 -11.15 13.39
C ARG A 76 -8.28 -11.76 13.28
N ARG A 77 -8.69 -12.10 12.06
CA ARG A 77 -9.96 -12.82 11.83
C ARG A 77 -9.85 -14.27 12.30
N ALA A 78 -8.75 -14.95 11.98
CA ALA A 78 -8.49 -16.32 12.46
C ALA A 78 -8.45 -16.39 13.99
N ASP A 79 -7.83 -15.41 14.64
CA ASP A 79 -7.74 -15.30 16.10
C ASP A 79 -9.05 -14.82 16.78
N LEU A 80 -10.17 -14.66 16.05
CA LEU A 80 -11.44 -14.13 16.55
C LEU A 80 -11.35 -12.74 17.21
N VAL A 81 -10.23 -12.02 17.02
CA VAL A 81 -10.01 -10.69 17.61
C VAL A 81 -11.03 -9.70 17.05
N LEU A 82 -11.32 -9.78 15.74
CA LEU A 82 -12.34 -8.96 15.10
C LEU A 82 -13.75 -9.17 15.71
N LYS A 83 -14.08 -10.40 16.13
CA LYS A 83 -15.35 -10.72 16.80
C LYS A 83 -15.41 -10.12 18.21
N ARG A 84 -14.32 -10.22 18.97
CA ARG A 84 -14.17 -9.59 20.29
C ARG A 84 -14.17 -8.06 20.23
N MET A 85 -13.68 -7.47 19.13
CA MET A 85 -13.71 -6.02 18.93
C MET A 85 -15.11 -5.49 18.57
N ARG A 86 -16.03 -6.32 18.03
CA ARG A 86 -17.42 -5.90 17.82
C ARG A 86 -18.26 -5.90 19.09
N THR A 87 -17.86 -6.64 20.13
CA THR A 87 -18.52 -6.59 21.44
C THR A 87 -18.04 -5.40 22.28
N THR A 88 -17.05 -4.65 21.80
CA THR A 88 -16.63 -3.37 22.39
C THR A 88 -17.40 -2.21 21.77
N ALA A 89 -17.60 -1.12 22.51
CA ALA A 89 -18.33 0.08 22.05
C ALA A 89 -17.58 0.91 20.98
N LEU A 90 -16.63 0.33 20.26
CA LEU A 90 -15.83 1.02 19.24
C LEU A 90 -16.56 0.98 17.90
N PRO A 91 -16.64 2.11 17.16
CA PRO A 91 -17.22 2.10 15.83
C PRO A 91 -16.35 1.26 14.87
N PRO A 92 -16.95 0.59 13.86
CA PRO A 92 -16.22 -0.28 12.92
C PRO A 92 -15.03 0.40 12.23
N LEU A 93 -15.19 1.67 11.89
CA LEU A 93 -14.12 2.48 11.29
C LEU A 93 -12.91 2.66 12.21
N ALA A 94 -13.13 2.78 13.53
CA ALA A 94 -12.04 2.91 14.50
C ALA A 94 -11.18 1.64 14.60
N VAL A 95 -11.82 0.47 14.46
CA VAL A 95 -11.14 -0.83 14.45
C VAL A 95 -10.30 -0.97 13.17
N ILE A 96 -10.91 -0.64 12.02
CA ILE A 96 -10.24 -0.67 10.71
C ILE A 96 -9.05 0.29 10.67
N SER A 97 -9.25 1.54 11.10
CA SER A 97 -8.18 2.54 11.13
C SER A 97 -7.07 2.16 12.10
N GLY A 98 -7.41 1.58 13.27
CA GLY A 98 -6.42 1.14 14.25
C GLY A 98 -5.52 0.00 13.73
N LEU A 99 -6.08 -0.89 12.90
CA LEU A 99 -5.32 -1.98 12.29
C LEU A 99 -4.44 -1.52 11.13
N ALA A 100 -4.93 -0.57 10.31
CA ALA A 100 -4.17 -0.03 9.18
C ALA A 100 -3.12 1.01 9.59
N ALA A 101 -3.33 1.70 10.72
CA ALA A 101 -2.44 2.75 11.25
C ALA A 101 -0.95 2.37 11.33
N PRO A 102 -0.54 1.23 11.92
CA PRO A 102 0.89 0.88 11.99
C PRO A 102 1.51 0.73 10.60
N TYR A 103 0.77 0.16 9.64
CA TYR A 103 1.25 0.04 8.26
C TYR A 103 1.34 1.39 7.57
N ALA A 104 0.39 2.29 7.79
CA ALA A 104 0.46 3.66 7.27
C ALA A 104 1.66 4.44 7.84
N VAL A 105 1.94 4.28 9.14
CA VAL A 105 3.13 4.88 9.78
C VAL A 105 4.43 4.30 9.21
N LEU A 106 4.50 2.99 9.03
CA LEU A 106 5.65 2.33 8.39
C LEU A 106 5.85 2.82 6.96
N THR A 107 4.77 2.89 6.17
CA THR A 107 4.79 3.42 4.81
C THR A 107 5.30 4.87 4.77
N ALA A 108 4.79 5.74 5.65
CA ALA A 108 5.27 7.11 5.75
C ALA A 108 6.76 7.19 6.11
N GLY A 109 7.21 6.37 7.06
CA GLY A 109 8.63 6.29 7.44
C GLY A 109 9.53 5.81 6.31
N GLN A 110 9.13 4.77 5.59
CA GLN A 110 9.88 4.25 4.45
C GLN A 110 9.95 5.28 3.30
N ILE A 111 8.84 5.95 2.99
CA ILE A 111 8.81 7.01 1.97
C ILE A 111 9.70 8.17 2.39
N ALA A 112 9.70 8.56 3.67
CA ALA A 112 10.59 9.60 4.19
C ALA A 112 12.07 9.22 4.02
N VAL A 113 12.43 7.98 4.33
CA VAL A 113 13.80 7.46 4.12
C VAL A 113 14.19 7.51 2.64
N LEU A 114 13.33 7.02 1.74
CA LEU A 114 13.61 7.04 0.31
C LEU A 114 13.74 8.47 -0.24
N THR A 115 12.85 9.36 0.20
CA THR A 115 12.88 10.79 -0.18
C THR A 115 14.15 11.48 0.33
N ALA A 116 14.64 11.09 1.51
CA ALA A 116 15.89 11.64 2.05
C ALA A 116 17.13 11.14 1.30
N LEU A 117 17.10 9.90 0.80
CA LEU A 117 18.18 9.34 -0.03
C LEU A 117 18.18 9.90 -1.46
N HIS A 118 16.99 10.14 -2.01
CA HIS A 118 16.82 10.63 -3.38
C HIS A 118 15.76 11.73 -3.44
N PRO A 119 16.13 12.98 -3.08
CA PRO A 119 15.17 14.07 -2.94
C PRO A 119 14.63 14.53 -4.30
N PRO A 120 13.29 14.54 -4.51
CA PRO A 120 12.71 15.00 -5.76
C PRO A 120 12.81 16.53 -5.88
N PRO A 121 12.81 17.08 -7.11
CA PRO A 121 12.74 18.52 -7.31
C PRO A 121 11.42 19.11 -6.79
N ARG A 122 10.34 18.31 -6.75
CA ARG A 122 9.02 18.70 -6.22
C ARG A 122 8.57 17.72 -5.15
N TRP A 123 8.47 18.18 -3.91
CA TRP A 123 8.06 17.34 -2.79
C TRP A 123 6.54 17.05 -2.75
N TRP A 124 5.71 17.99 -3.22
CA TRP A 124 4.26 17.88 -3.05
C TRP A 124 3.61 16.75 -3.89
N PRO A 125 4.01 16.45 -5.15
CA PRO A 125 3.43 15.34 -5.91
C PRO A 125 3.78 14.00 -5.28
N LEU A 126 4.98 13.89 -4.71
CA LEU A 126 5.40 12.70 -3.98
C LEU A 126 4.55 12.48 -2.72
N LEU A 127 4.27 13.55 -1.96
CA LEU A 127 3.37 13.49 -0.81
C LEU A 127 1.94 13.11 -1.21
N VAL A 128 1.44 13.67 -2.31
CA VAL A 128 0.13 13.32 -2.87
C VAL A 128 0.08 11.84 -3.29
N THR A 129 1.15 11.34 -3.91
CA THR A 129 1.30 9.91 -4.27
C THR A 129 1.33 9.03 -3.04
N ALA A 130 2.10 9.42 -2.01
CA ALA A 130 2.22 8.69 -0.76
C ALA A 130 0.85 8.54 -0.08
N VAL A 131 0.10 9.63 0.03
CA VAL A 131 -1.21 9.61 0.67
C VAL A 131 -2.22 8.81 -0.15
N THR A 132 -2.41 9.14 -1.42
CA THR A 132 -3.44 8.50 -2.26
C THR A 132 -3.11 7.04 -2.56
N GLY A 133 -1.83 6.71 -2.79
CA GLY A 133 -1.34 5.36 -2.96
C GLY A 133 -1.50 4.50 -1.71
N THR A 134 -1.22 5.05 -0.51
CA THR A 134 -1.45 4.32 0.76
C THR A 134 -2.93 4.04 0.97
N VAL A 135 -3.80 5.03 0.73
CA VAL A 135 -5.25 4.86 0.87
C VAL A 135 -5.76 3.80 -0.11
N LEU A 136 -5.33 3.83 -1.38
CA LEU A 136 -5.66 2.81 -2.37
C LEU A 136 -5.19 1.41 -1.94
N ALA A 137 -3.92 1.30 -1.51
CA ALA A 137 -3.33 0.04 -1.08
C ALA A 137 -4.07 -0.57 0.13
N VAL A 138 -4.43 0.25 1.12
CA VAL A 138 -5.24 -0.19 2.27
C VAL A 138 -6.64 -0.59 1.82
N ALA A 139 -7.31 0.19 0.97
CA ALA A 139 -8.64 -0.17 0.46
C ALA A 139 -8.64 -1.52 -0.28
N LEU A 140 -7.63 -1.74 -1.13
CA LEU A 140 -7.41 -3.02 -1.80
C LEU A 140 -7.10 -4.14 -0.80
N ALA A 141 -6.34 -3.86 0.27
CA ALA A 141 -6.04 -4.86 1.29
C ALA A 141 -7.32 -5.36 1.98
N PHE A 142 -8.25 -4.46 2.31
CA PHE A 142 -9.55 -4.85 2.87
C PHE A 142 -10.38 -5.66 1.88
N ALA A 143 -10.38 -5.28 0.60
CA ALA A 143 -11.07 -6.04 -0.45
C ALA A 143 -10.48 -7.44 -0.62
N THR A 144 -9.15 -7.57 -0.69
CA THR A 144 -8.45 -8.86 -0.82
C THR A 144 -8.63 -9.72 0.42
N ALA A 145 -8.52 -9.15 1.63
CA ALA A 145 -8.70 -9.86 2.89
C ALA A 145 -10.11 -10.47 3.05
N ALA A 146 -11.11 -9.91 2.34
CA ALA A 146 -12.43 -10.53 2.27
C ALA A 146 -12.36 -11.95 1.70
N PHE A 147 -11.44 -12.22 0.77
CA PHE A 147 -11.25 -13.49 0.08
C PHE A 147 -10.07 -14.32 0.63
N THR A 148 -9.20 -13.75 1.46
CA THR A 148 -8.09 -14.47 2.11
C THR A 148 -8.57 -15.22 3.35
N PRO A 149 -8.72 -16.56 3.36
CA PRO A 149 -9.32 -17.29 4.48
C PRO A 149 -8.44 -17.28 5.74
N VAL A 150 -7.13 -17.54 5.58
CA VAL A 150 -6.14 -17.71 6.64
C VAL A 150 -4.85 -16.93 6.29
N PRO A 151 -4.05 -16.50 7.29
CA PRO A 151 -2.85 -15.68 7.04
C PRO A 151 -1.78 -16.39 6.20
N GLU A 152 -1.71 -17.71 6.23
CA GLU A 152 -0.77 -18.52 5.43
C GLU A 152 -1.04 -18.37 3.93
N LEU A 153 -2.30 -18.13 3.55
CA LEU A 153 -2.72 -17.90 2.17
C LEU A 153 -2.68 -16.42 1.76
N ALA A 154 -2.33 -15.50 2.68
CA ALA A 154 -2.31 -14.07 2.40
C ALA A 154 -1.41 -13.76 1.21
N GLN A 155 -0.19 -14.30 1.19
CA GLN A 155 0.76 -14.10 0.09
C GLN A 155 0.16 -14.50 -1.26
N LEU A 156 -0.42 -15.70 -1.35
CA LEU A 156 -1.06 -16.18 -2.58
C LEU A 156 -2.19 -15.26 -3.04
N THR A 157 -3.04 -14.81 -2.12
CA THR A 157 -4.15 -13.91 -2.46
C THR A 157 -3.71 -12.48 -2.77
N THR A 158 -2.57 -12.03 -2.25
CA THR A 158 -2.03 -10.69 -2.52
C THR A 158 -1.25 -10.64 -3.83
N THR A 159 -0.67 -11.75 -4.28
CA THR A 159 0.15 -11.81 -5.51
C THR A 159 -0.49 -11.14 -6.72
N PRO A 160 -1.78 -11.37 -7.07
CA PRO A 160 -2.39 -10.69 -8.22
C PRO A 160 -2.38 -9.16 -8.08
N GLY A 161 -2.60 -8.65 -6.87
CA GLY A 161 -2.55 -7.21 -6.60
C GLY A 161 -1.12 -6.67 -6.68
N VAL A 162 -0.14 -7.38 -6.13
CA VAL A 162 1.29 -7.01 -6.24
C VAL A 162 1.70 -6.95 -7.72
N LEU A 163 1.30 -7.93 -8.52
CA LEU A 163 1.52 -7.92 -9.97
C LEU A 163 0.79 -6.77 -10.67
N ALA A 164 -0.40 -6.39 -10.23
CA ALA A 164 -1.11 -5.23 -10.78
C ALA A 164 -0.40 -3.90 -10.46
N PHE A 165 0.16 -3.75 -9.26
CA PHE A 165 1.00 -2.60 -8.92
C PHE A 165 2.28 -2.58 -9.76
N PHE A 166 3.06 -3.67 -9.72
CA PHE A 166 4.36 -3.73 -10.39
C PHE A 166 4.21 -3.73 -11.92
N GLY A 167 3.36 -4.60 -12.45
CA GLY A 167 3.09 -4.71 -13.89
C GLY A 167 2.46 -3.45 -14.47
N GLY A 168 1.56 -2.78 -13.74
CA GLY A 168 1.03 -1.48 -14.15
C GLY A 168 2.12 -0.42 -14.25
N GLY A 169 3.03 -0.38 -13.28
CA GLY A 169 4.22 0.48 -13.32
C GLY A 169 5.10 0.20 -14.54
N MET A 170 5.49 -1.06 -14.74
CA MET A 170 6.31 -1.48 -15.88
C MET A 170 5.65 -1.16 -17.22
N TRP A 171 4.33 -1.33 -17.31
CA TRP A 171 3.56 -0.99 -18.51
C TRP A 171 3.63 0.51 -18.80
N LEU A 172 3.47 1.37 -17.79
CA LEU A 172 3.63 2.81 -17.95
C LEU A 172 5.06 3.18 -18.38
N LEU A 173 6.08 2.63 -17.73
CA LEU A 173 7.48 2.91 -18.05
C LEU A 173 7.85 2.49 -19.48
N HIS A 174 7.30 1.37 -19.96
CA HIS A 174 7.54 0.90 -21.32
C HIS A 174 6.87 1.78 -22.39
N THR A 175 5.67 2.29 -22.10
CA THR A 175 4.88 3.09 -23.04
C THR A 175 5.20 4.58 -22.98
N GLY A 176 5.74 5.07 -21.87
CA GLY A 176 6.06 6.48 -21.64
C GLY A 176 4.87 7.30 -21.14
N ASP A 177 3.66 7.03 -21.64
CA ASP A 177 2.43 7.79 -21.36
C ASP A 177 1.25 6.90 -20.96
N ALA A 178 0.43 7.40 -20.02
CA ALA A 178 -0.75 6.69 -19.53
C ALA A 178 -2.01 7.03 -20.35
N SER A 179 -2.61 6.03 -20.99
CA SER A 179 -3.97 6.12 -21.52
C SER A 179 -5.01 5.89 -20.42
N TRP A 180 -6.25 6.37 -20.60
CA TRP A 180 -7.33 6.15 -19.63
C TRP A 180 -7.59 4.68 -19.29
N PRO A 181 -7.60 3.73 -20.26
CA PRO A 181 -7.75 2.31 -19.95
C PRO A 181 -6.61 1.75 -19.09
N MET A 182 -5.38 2.19 -19.31
CA MET A 182 -4.24 1.76 -18.50
C MET A 182 -4.41 2.16 -17.03
N ARG A 183 -5.00 3.33 -16.76
CA ARG A 183 -5.24 3.83 -15.40
C ARG A 183 -6.23 2.99 -14.58
N ALA A 184 -6.91 2.01 -15.19
CA ALA A 184 -7.68 1.01 -14.44
C ALA A 184 -6.79 0.02 -13.68
N VAL A 185 -5.51 -0.10 -14.04
CA VAL A 185 -4.53 -0.92 -13.33
C VAL A 185 -3.90 -0.07 -12.21
N PRO A 186 -4.00 -0.45 -10.91
CA PRO A 186 -3.55 0.36 -9.77
C PRO A 186 -2.13 0.90 -9.86
N GLY A 187 -1.21 0.16 -10.48
CA GLY A 187 0.17 0.58 -10.65
C GLY A 187 0.37 1.79 -11.57
N VAL A 188 -0.48 1.95 -12.58
CA VAL A 188 -0.34 3.01 -13.59
C VAL A 188 -0.56 4.41 -12.98
N PRO A 189 -1.71 4.74 -12.36
CA PRO A 189 -1.93 6.08 -11.84
C PRO A 189 -1.00 6.39 -10.65
N VAL A 190 -0.61 5.39 -9.85
CA VAL A 190 0.36 5.61 -8.75
C VAL A 190 1.75 5.96 -9.31
N ALA A 191 2.21 5.28 -10.35
CA ALA A 191 3.47 5.60 -11.01
C ALA A 191 3.42 6.98 -11.70
N GLU A 192 2.31 7.33 -12.34
CA GLU A 192 2.12 8.64 -12.99
C GLU A 192 2.22 9.79 -11.98
N LEU A 193 1.61 9.65 -10.79
CA LEU A 193 1.73 10.63 -9.70
C LEU A 193 3.17 10.71 -9.15
N ALA A 194 3.86 9.57 -9.02
CA ALA A 194 5.24 9.54 -8.55
C ALA A 194 6.18 10.25 -9.54
N ARG A 195 6.01 10.02 -10.84
CA ARG A 195 6.80 10.67 -11.91
C ARG A 195 6.60 12.18 -11.93
N ALA A 196 5.42 12.67 -11.58
CA ALA A 196 5.13 14.11 -11.50
C ALA A 196 5.97 14.84 -10.42
N ALA A 197 6.61 14.12 -9.49
CA ALA A 197 7.57 14.72 -8.55
C ALA A 197 8.88 15.15 -9.24
N TRP A 198 9.18 14.58 -10.41
CA TRP A 198 10.42 14.75 -11.17
C TRP A 198 10.24 15.47 -12.51
N GLN A 199 9.00 15.57 -12.98
CA GLN A 199 8.67 16.16 -14.29
C GLN A 199 7.82 17.41 -14.10
N ASP A 200 8.28 18.53 -14.66
CA ASP A 200 7.52 19.77 -14.66
C ASP A 200 6.41 19.75 -15.72
N GLY A 201 5.25 20.31 -15.37
CA GLY A 201 4.10 20.44 -16.28
C GLY A 201 3.23 19.19 -16.42
N THR A 202 3.58 18.06 -15.78
CA THR A 202 2.78 16.83 -15.85
C THR A 202 1.42 17.00 -15.14
N PRO A 203 0.29 16.82 -15.84
CA PRO A 203 -1.03 16.95 -15.24
C PRO A 203 -1.32 15.77 -14.30
N ILE A 204 -1.50 16.05 -13.01
CA ILE A 204 -1.77 15.03 -11.98
C ILE A 204 -3.24 14.58 -11.93
N TRP A 205 -4.17 15.38 -12.44
CA TRP A 205 -5.62 15.15 -12.28
C TRP A 205 -6.12 13.83 -12.89
N PRO A 206 -5.66 13.38 -14.08
CA PRO A 206 -6.06 12.09 -14.63
C PRO A 206 -5.66 10.92 -13.70
N ALA A 207 -4.43 10.95 -13.20
CA ALA A 207 -3.94 9.93 -12.28
C ALA A 207 -4.67 10.00 -10.93
N LEU A 208 -4.87 11.19 -10.37
CA LEU A 208 -5.61 11.37 -9.11
C LEU A 208 -7.03 10.87 -9.17
N SER A 209 -7.76 11.23 -10.23
CA SER A 209 -9.14 10.80 -10.41
C SER A 209 -9.22 9.28 -10.59
N ALA A 210 -8.30 8.67 -11.35
CA ALA A 210 -8.22 7.22 -11.46
C ALA A 210 -7.93 6.54 -10.11
N THR A 211 -6.96 7.03 -9.34
CA THR A 211 -6.67 6.52 -7.99
C THR A 211 -7.88 6.65 -7.07
N ALA A 212 -8.62 7.76 -7.13
CA ALA A 212 -9.85 7.96 -6.36
C ALA A 212 -10.97 6.99 -6.76
N VAL A 213 -11.17 6.75 -8.07
CA VAL A 213 -12.15 5.78 -8.59
C VAL A 213 -11.80 4.36 -8.15
N LEU A 214 -10.54 3.95 -8.30
CA LEU A 214 -10.06 2.63 -7.87
C LEU A 214 -10.21 2.44 -6.36
N THR A 215 -9.88 3.46 -5.58
CA THR A 215 -10.05 3.45 -4.13
C THR A 215 -11.51 3.27 -3.77
N THR A 216 -12.41 4.03 -4.40
CA THR A 216 -13.85 3.95 -4.15
C THR A 216 -14.41 2.58 -4.51
N ALA A 217 -13.98 2.02 -5.65
CA ALA A 217 -14.36 0.68 -6.06
C ALA A 217 -13.85 -0.40 -5.08
N ALA A 218 -12.60 -0.28 -4.62
CA ALA A 218 -12.03 -1.19 -3.63
C ALA A 218 -12.75 -1.11 -2.27
N VAL A 219 -13.09 0.11 -1.81
CA VAL A 219 -13.90 0.30 -0.59
C VAL A 219 -15.29 -0.30 -0.77
N ALA A 220 -15.96 -0.07 -1.91
CA ALA A 220 -17.28 -0.65 -2.18
C ALA A 220 -17.23 -2.18 -2.19
N LEU A 221 -16.20 -2.77 -2.79
CA LEU A 221 -15.98 -4.22 -2.78
C LEU A 221 -15.71 -4.73 -1.37
N ALA A 222 -14.86 -4.05 -0.59
CA ALA A 222 -14.58 -4.39 0.80
C ALA A 222 -15.86 -4.37 1.65
N VAL A 223 -16.66 -3.30 1.58
CA VAL A 223 -17.91 -3.19 2.33
C VAL A 223 -18.91 -4.29 1.96
N ARG A 224 -18.95 -4.70 0.69
CA ARG A 224 -19.87 -5.75 0.20
C ARG A 224 -19.40 -7.16 0.54
N ALA A 225 -18.10 -7.44 0.44
CA ALA A 225 -17.56 -8.78 0.52
C ALA A 225 -16.98 -9.14 1.90
N PHE A 226 -16.56 -8.15 2.69
CA PHE A 226 -15.85 -8.39 3.94
C PHE A 226 -16.79 -8.92 5.02
N ARG A 227 -16.47 -10.10 5.53
CA ARG A 227 -17.17 -10.73 6.66
C ARG A 227 -16.27 -10.73 7.89
N TRP A 228 -16.87 -10.39 9.02
CA TRP A 228 -16.19 -10.30 10.31
C TRP A 228 -15.96 -11.65 10.98
N GLU A 229 -16.71 -12.68 10.58
CA GLU A 229 -16.57 -14.04 11.10
C GLU A 229 -15.58 -14.86 10.25
N PRO A 230 -14.83 -15.80 10.86
CA PRO A 230 -13.99 -16.73 10.11
C PRO A 230 -14.82 -17.52 9.10
N ARG A 231 -14.29 -17.69 7.88
CA ARG A 231 -14.81 -18.66 6.93
C ARG A 231 -14.31 -20.04 7.41
N ARG A 232 -15.23 -20.98 7.63
CA ARG A 232 -14.90 -22.39 7.90
C ARG A 232 -14.38 -23.05 6.64
#